data_AF-A0A6N4V415-F1
#
_entry.id   AF-A0A6N4V415-F1
#
_cell.length_a   1.000
_cell.length_b   1.000
_cell.length_c   1.000
_cell.angle_alpha   90.00
_cell.angle_beta   90.00
_cell.angle_gamma   90.00
#
_symmetry.space_group_name_H-M   'P 1'
#
loop_
_entity.id
_entity.type
_entity.pdbx_description
1 polymer ?
#
loop_
_entity_poly.entity_id
_entity_poly.type
_entity_poly.pdbx_seq_one_letter_code
_entity_poly.pdbx_strand_id
1 'polypeptide(L)'
;MDVSTSHGPPWTKSAFLETPKSRADRRRAARLVELHDSIEGSYYWFGQRPNGAVFLHPFGLRYSPGSLFVNDSGELMGRGAWSAYRELKYDNGFAELASYVGLDHRGPASGFAIAEFEVDEFWEVIVRCAEAINRAP
;
A
#
# COMPACT_ATOMS: atom_id res chain seq x y z
N MET A 1 -17.83 15.62 -30.19
CA MET A 1 -18.26 14.90 -28.98
C MET A 1 -17.07 14.85 -28.06
N ASP A 2 -17.12 15.65 -27.01
CA ASP A 2 -16.08 15.73 -25.99
C ASP A 2 -16.17 14.45 -25.14
N VAL A 3 -15.19 13.55 -25.27
CA VAL A 3 -15.08 12.40 -24.36
C VAL A 3 -14.45 12.95 -23.08
N SER A 4 -15.29 13.54 -22.23
CA SER A 4 -14.91 13.90 -20.87
C SER A 4 -14.57 12.60 -20.13
N THR A 5 -13.27 12.26 -20.12
CA THR A 5 -12.71 11.28 -19.21
C THR A 5 -12.86 11.86 -17.81
N SER A 6 -14.02 11.63 -17.20
CA SER A 6 -14.27 11.94 -15.80
C SER A 6 -13.40 11.00 -14.96
N HIS A 7 -12.13 11.33 -14.86
CA HIS A 7 -11.26 10.83 -13.82
C HIS A 7 -11.91 11.29 -12.51
N GLY A 8 -12.40 10.34 -11.70
CA GLY A 8 -12.96 10.68 -10.39
C GLY A 8 -11.95 11.49 -9.58
N PRO A 9 -12.40 12.24 -8.54
CA PRO A 9 -11.47 13.03 -7.74
C PRO A 9 -10.32 12.14 -7.25
N PRO A 10 -9.07 12.66 -7.21
CA PRO A 10 -7.93 11.90 -6.71
C PRO A 10 -8.24 11.41 -5.29
N TRP A 11 -7.68 10.26 -4.92
CA TRP A 11 -7.76 9.85 -3.52
C TRP A 11 -7.14 10.95 -2.64
N THR A 12 -7.83 11.28 -1.57
CA THR A 12 -7.24 12.01 -0.45
C THR A 12 -7.11 11.06 0.71
N LYS A 13 -6.24 11.40 1.66
CA LYS A 13 -6.09 10.67 2.92
C LYS A 13 -7.42 10.55 3.67
N SER A 14 -8.18 11.63 3.79
CA SER A 14 -9.50 11.63 4.45
C SER A 14 -10.49 10.72 3.72
N ALA A 15 -10.56 10.84 2.40
CA ALA A 15 -11.35 9.95 1.55
C ALA A 15 -10.98 8.48 1.75
N PHE A 16 -9.68 8.16 1.91
CA PHE A 16 -9.23 6.81 2.14
C PHE A 16 -9.73 6.24 3.46
N LEU A 17 -9.58 7.00 4.53
CA LEU A 17 -9.96 6.58 5.89
C LEU A 17 -11.46 6.33 6.06
N GLU A 18 -12.30 6.98 5.24
CA GLU A 18 -13.76 6.84 5.30
C GLU A 18 -14.32 5.72 4.42
N THR A 19 -13.54 5.24 3.45
CA THR A 19 -14.01 4.29 2.42
C THR A 19 -14.27 2.88 2.96
N PRO A 20 -13.45 2.29 3.87
CA PRO A 20 -13.75 0.96 4.40
C PRO A 20 -15.13 0.91 5.06
N LYS A 21 -15.92 -0.13 4.74
CA LYS A 21 -17.28 -0.29 5.28
C LYS A 21 -17.26 -0.59 6.78
N SER A 22 -16.33 -1.42 7.23
CA SER A 22 -16.25 -1.85 8.62
C SER A 22 -15.52 -0.84 9.51
N ARG A 23 -16.01 -0.65 10.75
CA ARG A 23 -15.31 0.20 11.74
C ARG A 23 -13.93 -0.37 12.10
N ALA A 24 -13.75 -1.68 12.04
CA ALA A 24 -12.47 -2.33 12.29
C ALA A 24 -11.44 -1.92 11.24
N ASP A 25 -11.78 -1.98 9.95
CA ASP A 25 -10.87 -1.61 8.87
C ASP A 25 -10.58 -0.11 8.84
N ARG A 26 -11.55 0.75 9.18
CA ARG A 26 -11.27 2.18 9.36
C ARG A 26 -10.23 2.43 10.46
N ARG A 27 -10.27 1.67 11.57
CA ARG A 27 -9.25 1.76 12.62
C ARG A 27 -7.89 1.26 12.14
N ARG A 28 -7.84 0.15 11.39
CA ARG A 28 -6.60 -0.36 10.81
C ARG A 28 -5.98 0.64 9.84
N ALA A 29 -6.79 1.20 8.93
CA ALA A 29 -6.38 2.24 8.00
C ALA A 29 -5.85 3.48 8.74
N ALA A 30 -6.55 3.95 9.78
CA ALA A 30 -6.13 5.08 10.59
C ALA A 30 -4.80 4.80 11.31
N ARG A 31 -4.61 3.59 11.83
CA ARG A 31 -3.36 3.21 12.51
C ARG A 31 -2.18 3.14 11.54
N LEU A 32 -2.35 2.56 10.34
CA LEU A 32 -1.30 2.55 9.31
C LEU A 32 -0.89 3.97 8.89
N VAL A 33 -1.89 4.85 8.75
CA VAL A 33 -1.67 6.26 8.46
C VAL A 33 -0.90 6.95 9.59
N GLU A 34 -1.29 6.76 10.84
CA GLU A 34 -0.61 7.35 12.01
C GLU A 34 0.86 6.90 12.08
N LEU A 35 1.10 5.60 11.88
CA LEU A 35 2.44 5.03 11.84
C LEU A 35 3.28 5.61 10.69
N HIS A 36 2.69 5.77 9.50
CA HIS A 36 3.38 6.37 8.35
C HIS A 36 3.70 7.85 8.56
N ASP A 37 2.76 8.63 9.09
CA ASP A 37 2.95 10.06 9.38
C ASP A 37 3.97 10.29 10.50
N SER A 38 4.15 9.32 11.42
CA SER A 38 5.13 9.42 12.50
C SER A 38 6.58 9.41 12.02
N ILE A 39 6.82 8.98 10.78
CA ILE A 39 8.13 8.95 10.15
C ILE A 39 8.35 10.26 9.38
N GLU A 40 9.40 11.00 9.75
CA GLU A 40 9.77 12.24 9.07
C GLU A 40 10.11 12.02 7.59
N GLY A 41 9.67 12.93 6.72
CA GLY A 41 9.90 12.86 5.27
C GLY A 41 8.98 11.90 4.51
N SER A 42 8.13 11.14 5.21
CA SER A 42 7.11 10.29 4.60
C SER A 42 6.15 11.05 3.68
N TYR A 43 5.79 10.44 2.56
CA TYR A 43 4.74 10.97 1.67
C TYR A 43 3.87 9.86 1.10
N TYR A 44 2.74 10.27 0.54
CA TYR A 44 1.76 9.39 -0.08
C TYR A 44 1.75 9.62 -1.60
N TRP A 45 1.59 8.55 -2.37
CA TRP A 45 1.14 8.67 -3.75
C TRP A 45 -0.27 8.11 -3.87
N PHE A 46 -1.16 8.91 -4.47
CA PHE A 46 -2.58 8.62 -4.57
C PHE A 46 -2.94 8.24 -6.01
N GLY A 47 -3.48 7.03 -6.18
CA GLY A 47 -4.10 6.63 -7.44
C GLY A 47 -5.43 7.37 -7.69
N GLN A 48 -6.08 7.08 -8.83
CA GLN A 48 -7.37 7.66 -9.20
C GLN A 48 -8.55 6.76 -8.81
N ARG A 49 -9.67 7.35 -8.39
CA ARG A 49 -10.93 6.61 -8.13
C ARG A 49 -11.57 6.08 -9.43
N PRO A 50 -12.39 5.01 -9.37
CA PRO A 50 -12.79 4.23 -8.18
C PRO A 50 -11.76 3.17 -7.75
N ASN A 51 -10.86 2.76 -8.63
CA ASN A 51 -9.96 1.61 -8.45
C ASN A 51 -8.56 2.00 -7.92
N GLY A 52 -8.46 3.17 -7.29
CA GLY A 52 -7.19 3.75 -6.88
C GLY A 52 -6.68 3.12 -5.59
N ALA A 53 -5.36 3.15 -5.43
CA ALA A 53 -4.68 2.69 -4.23
C ALA A 53 -3.85 3.84 -3.64
N VAL A 54 -3.57 3.74 -2.35
CA VAL A 54 -2.70 4.65 -1.63
C VAL A 54 -1.36 3.96 -1.42
N PHE A 55 -0.31 4.52 -1.99
CA PHE A 55 1.05 4.01 -1.86
C PHE A 55 1.73 4.77 -0.74
N LEU A 56 2.26 4.02 0.23
CA LEU A 56 2.96 4.56 1.38
C LEU A 56 4.45 4.61 1.04
N HIS A 57 5.06 5.78 1.13
CA HIS A 57 6.52 5.95 0.96
C HIS A 57 7.12 6.39 2.30
N PRO A 58 7.60 5.45 3.14
CA PRO A 58 8.34 5.77 4.35
C PRO A 58 9.65 6.51 4.04
N PHE A 59 10.08 7.41 4.93
CA PHE A 59 11.35 8.15 4.86
C PHE A 59 11.59 8.96 3.58
N GLY A 60 10.55 9.22 2.77
CA GLY A 60 10.71 9.89 1.49
C GLY A 60 11.36 9.03 0.40
N LEU A 61 11.40 7.71 0.57
CA LEU A 61 12.05 6.80 -0.37
C LEU A 61 11.32 6.71 -1.72
N ARG A 62 12.09 6.43 -2.78
CA ARG A 62 11.61 6.44 -4.17
C ARG A 62 10.59 5.33 -4.44
N TYR A 63 10.87 4.12 -4.01
CA TYR A 63 10.01 2.95 -4.27
C TYR A 63 9.19 2.61 -3.04
N SER A 64 7.90 2.34 -3.24
CA SER A 64 7.01 1.91 -2.18
C SER A 64 7.04 0.37 -2.05
N PRO A 65 6.95 -0.20 -0.85
CA PRO A 65 6.77 -1.65 -0.67
C PRO A 65 5.48 -2.19 -1.29
N GLY A 66 4.44 -1.35 -1.38
CA GLY A 66 3.11 -1.77 -1.77
C GLY A 66 2.07 -0.66 -1.65
N SER A 67 0.81 -1.03 -1.83
CA SER A 67 -0.31 -0.10 -1.79
C SER A 67 -1.47 -0.65 -0.98
N LEU A 68 -2.26 0.26 -0.41
CA LEU A 68 -3.52 -0.03 0.25
C LEU A 68 -4.68 0.35 -0.65
N PHE A 69 -5.73 -0.46 -0.68
CA PHE A 69 -6.94 -0.17 -1.44
C PHE A 69 -8.17 -0.73 -0.71
N VAL A 70 -9.36 -0.34 -1.17
CA VAL A 70 -10.61 -0.93 -0.68
C VAL A 70 -11.26 -1.68 -1.83
N ASN A 71 -11.60 -2.96 -1.62
CA ASN A 71 -12.25 -3.76 -2.66
C ASN A 71 -13.76 -3.44 -2.76
N ASP A 72 -14.46 -4.05 -3.72
CA ASP A 72 -15.90 -3.82 -3.94
C ASP A 72 -16.77 -4.25 -2.75
N SER A 73 -16.29 -5.23 -1.97
CA SER A 73 -16.91 -5.64 -0.71
C SER A 73 -16.78 -4.57 0.39
N GLY A 74 -15.89 -3.58 0.22
CA GLY A 74 -15.64 -2.51 1.18
C GLY A 74 -14.59 -2.86 2.24
N GLU A 75 -13.78 -3.89 1.98
CA GLU A 75 -12.73 -4.38 2.88
C GLU A 75 -11.41 -3.68 2.59
N LEU A 76 -10.64 -3.40 3.64
CA LEU A 76 -9.30 -2.86 3.50
C LEU A 76 -8.33 -3.96 3.06
N MET A 77 -7.69 -3.73 1.91
CA MET A 77 -6.78 -4.65 1.26
C MET A 77 -5.38 -4.05 1.13
N GLY A 78 -4.38 -4.92 1.03
CA GLY A 78 -3.02 -4.58 0.63
C GLY A 78 -2.62 -5.29 -0.67
N ARG A 79 -1.61 -4.74 -1.34
CA ARG A 79 -0.94 -5.35 -2.50
C ARG A 79 0.53 -4.95 -2.51
N GLY A 80 1.44 -5.92 -2.67
CA GLY A 80 2.87 -5.64 -2.82
C GLY A 80 3.26 -5.03 -4.17
N ALA A 81 4.43 -4.38 -4.23
CA ALA A 81 4.91 -3.69 -5.42
C ALA A 81 6.00 -4.46 -6.21
N TRP A 82 6.30 -5.72 -5.86
CA TRP A 82 7.36 -6.54 -6.51
C TRP A 82 7.14 -6.88 -7.99
N SER A 83 5.96 -6.55 -8.53
CA SER A 83 5.65 -6.61 -9.96
C SER A 83 5.38 -5.24 -10.60
N ALA A 84 5.39 -4.16 -9.81
CA ALA A 84 5.00 -2.81 -10.24
C ALA A 84 6.16 -1.99 -10.79
N TYR A 85 7.37 -2.16 -10.25
CA TYR A 85 8.57 -1.47 -10.71
C TYR A 85 9.42 -2.40 -11.58
N ARG A 86 9.69 -1.98 -12.82
CA ARG A 86 10.40 -2.84 -13.79
C ARG A 86 11.84 -3.11 -13.34
N GLU A 87 12.48 -2.11 -12.75
CA GLU A 87 13.85 -2.14 -12.25
C GLU A 87 14.02 -2.97 -10.98
N LEU A 88 12.96 -3.15 -10.17
CA LEU A 88 12.97 -3.95 -8.94
C LEU A 88 12.21 -5.26 -9.08
N LYS A 89 11.91 -5.68 -10.32
CA LYS A 89 11.14 -6.89 -10.57
C LYS A 89 11.89 -8.08 -9.99
N TYR A 90 11.26 -8.78 -9.04
CA TYR A 90 11.83 -9.92 -8.31
C TYR A 90 13.01 -9.59 -7.39
N ASP A 91 13.16 -8.33 -6.99
CA ASP A 91 14.18 -7.94 -6.02
C ASP A 91 13.97 -8.64 -4.66
N ASN A 92 15.05 -9.17 -4.09
CA ASN A 92 14.99 -9.92 -2.82
C ASN A 92 14.57 -9.04 -1.62
N GLY A 93 14.66 -7.71 -1.72
CA GLY A 93 14.15 -6.78 -0.71
C GLY A 93 12.63 -6.88 -0.48
N PHE A 94 11.89 -7.50 -1.40
CA PHE A 94 10.46 -7.80 -1.21
C PHE A 94 10.20 -9.15 -0.51
N ALA A 95 11.21 -10.00 -0.31
CA ALA A 95 11.00 -11.38 0.10
C ALA A 95 10.34 -11.51 1.48
N GLU A 96 10.75 -10.69 2.46
CA GLU A 96 10.16 -10.69 3.80
C GLU A 96 8.67 -10.31 3.76
N LEU A 97 8.34 -9.20 3.09
CA LEU A 97 6.96 -8.75 2.97
C LEU A 97 6.09 -9.78 2.25
N ALA A 98 6.56 -10.33 1.13
CA ALA A 98 5.81 -11.34 0.40
C ALA A 98 5.55 -12.58 1.26
N SER A 99 6.58 -13.08 1.95
CA SER A 99 6.47 -14.23 2.85
C SER A 99 5.50 -13.96 4.00
N TYR A 100 5.55 -12.77 4.61
CA TYR A 100 4.65 -12.38 5.71
C TYR A 100 3.18 -12.43 5.30
N VAL A 101 2.87 -12.01 4.06
CA VAL A 101 1.48 -12.03 3.54
C VAL A 101 1.11 -13.35 2.85
N GLY A 102 1.93 -14.40 2.99
CA GLY A 102 1.67 -15.73 2.42
C GLY A 102 1.83 -15.80 0.89
N LEU A 103 2.63 -14.89 0.31
CA LEU A 103 2.90 -14.81 -1.14
C LEU A 103 4.38 -15.01 -1.46
N ASP A 104 4.68 -15.11 -2.76
CA ASP A 104 6.06 -15.10 -3.27
C ASP A 104 6.29 -13.85 -4.13
N HIS A 105 7.32 -13.08 -3.78
CA HIS A 105 7.77 -11.90 -4.54
C HIS A 105 8.16 -12.20 -5.99
N ARG A 106 8.44 -13.47 -6.34
CA ARG A 106 8.67 -13.91 -7.73
C ARG A 106 7.39 -14.23 -8.50
N GLY A 107 6.27 -14.33 -7.78
CA GLY A 107 4.94 -14.58 -8.32
C GLY A 107 4.13 -13.30 -8.54
N PRO A 108 2.83 -13.44 -8.83
CA PRO A 108 1.92 -12.31 -8.94
C PRO A 108 1.73 -11.61 -7.58
N ALA A 109 1.67 -10.28 -7.59
CA ALA A 109 1.30 -9.47 -6.42
C ALA A 109 -0.23 -9.49 -6.22
N SER A 110 -0.75 -10.63 -5.77
CA SER A 110 -2.16 -10.79 -5.40
C SER A 110 -2.53 -9.87 -4.23
N GLY A 111 -3.80 -9.46 -4.18
CA GLY A 111 -4.30 -8.70 -3.04
C GLY A 111 -4.52 -9.59 -1.81
N PHE A 112 -4.33 -9.03 -0.63
CA PHE A 112 -4.52 -9.70 0.67
C PHE A 112 -5.32 -8.81 1.63
N ALA A 113 -6.08 -9.41 2.54
CA ALA A 113 -6.90 -8.66 3.49
C ALA A 113 -6.03 -8.18 4.66
N ILE A 114 -6.04 -6.88 4.96
CA ILE A 114 -5.29 -6.34 6.10
C ILE A 114 -5.83 -6.87 7.43
N ALA A 115 -7.08 -7.34 7.45
CA ALA A 115 -7.71 -7.90 8.64
C ALA A 115 -7.05 -9.20 9.15
N GLU A 116 -6.22 -9.86 8.35
CA GLU A 116 -5.51 -11.10 8.71
C GLU A 116 -4.24 -10.85 9.53
N PHE A 117 -3.82 -9.60 9.68
CA PHE A 117 -2.55 -9.23 10.30
C PHE A 117 -2.72 -8.27 11.48
N GLU A 118 -1.81 -8.35 12.44
CA GLU A 118 -1.66 -7.30 13.46
C GLU A 118 -1.02 -6.06 12.81
N VAL A 119 -1.69 -4.92 12.94
CA VAL A 119 -1.40 -3.73 12.11
C VAL A 119 0.00 -3.17 12.37
N ASP A 120 0.42 -3.13 13.64
CA ASP A 120 1.74 -2.63 14.02
C ASP A 120 2.86 -3.54 13.51
N GLU A 121 2.71 -4.86 13.59
CA GLU A 121 3.69 -5.83 13.06
C GLU A 121 3.77 -5.74 11.53
N PHE A 122 2.63 -5.70 10.84
CA PHE A 122 2.59 -5.51 9.39
C PHE A 122 3.30 -4.22 8.98
N TRP A 123 3.12 -3.14 9.74
CA TRP A 123 3.82 -1.88 9.47
C TRP A 123 5.34 -1.99 9.59
N GLU A 124 5.84 -2.69 10.61
CA GLU A 124 7.28 -2.90 10.75
C GLU A 124 7.88 -3.67 9.56
N VAL A 125 7.17 -4.67 9.04
CA VAL A 125 7.56 -5.41 7.83
C VAL A 125 7.57 -4.49 6.61
N ILE A 126 6.58 -3.60 6.47
CA ILE A 126 6.54 -2.60 5.39
C ILE A 126 7.75 -1.67 5.45
N VAL A 127 8.10 -1.17 6.64
CA VAL A 127 9.25 -0.28 6.84
C VAL A 127 10.56 -0.98 6.46
N ARG A 128 10.80 -2.21 6.93
CA ARG A 128 12.00 -2.99 6.56
C ARG A 128 12.09 -3.24 5.06
N CYS A 129 10.96 -3.58 4.43
CA CYS A 129 10.88 -3.75 2.98
C CYS A 129 11.22 -2.44 2.25
N ALA A 130 10.70 -1.30 2.70
CA ALA A 130 10.97 0.01 2.08
C ALA A 130 12.46 0.32 2.06
N GLU A 131 13.14 0.14 3.20
CA GLU A 131 14.58 0.35 3.26
C GLU A 131 15.35 -0.66 2.39
N ALA A 132 14.91 -1.93 2.32
CA ALA A 132 15.61 -2.96 1.56
C ALA A 132 15.58 -2.67 0.05
N ILE A 133 14.39 -2.40 -0.51
CA ILE A 133 14.23 -2.19 -1.96
C ILE A 133 14.81 -0.86 -2.46
N ASN A 134 15.04 0.10 -1.56
CA ASN A 134 15.67 1.38 -1.88
C ASN A 134 17.17 1.42 -1.55
N ARG A 135 17.73 0.36 -0.96
CA ARG A 135 19.18 0.19 -0.78
C ARG A 135 19.87 -0.46 -1.98
N ALA A 136 19.09 -1.04 -2.90
CA ALA A 136 19.62 -1.66 -4.11
C ALA A 136 20.22 -0.59 -5.05
N PRO A 137 21.42 -0.83 -5.61
CA PRO A 137 22.19 0.14 -6.40
C PRO A 137 21.56 0.51 -7.75
#